data_AF-A0A356R2C7-F1
#
_entry.id   AF-A0A356R2C7-F1
#
_cell.length_a   1.000
_cell.length_b   1.000
_cell.length_c   1.000
_cell.angle_alpha   90.00
_cell.angle_beta   90.00
_cell.angle_gamma   90.00
#
_symmetry.space_group_name_H-M   'P 1'
#
loop_
_entity.id
_entity.type
_entity.pdbx_description
1 polymer ?
#
loop_
_entity_poly.entity_id
_entity_poly.type
_entity_poly.pdbx_seq_one_letter_code
_entity_poly.pdbx_strand_id
1 'polypeptide(L)'
;MISVNVGESDRLVSLLRDAELGLEAFVRSQTLEASAGYRLAFRELGLPIGLHALVKIQRTIEQHPENFSDRHEFHVRLSGLARYLPLIESIENFWLKPSNQQSHTWTGHRDINSVMLATSLAPDGYLVLQ
;
A
#
# COMPACT_ATOMS: atom_id res chain seq x y z
N MET A 1 -8.13 2.75 25.65
CA MET A 1 -6.65 2.78 25.55
C MET A 1 -6.23 1.34 25.27
N ILE A 2 -6.02 0.99 24.00
CA ILE A 2 -5.59 -0.35 23.63
C ILE A 2 -4.07 -0.34 23.80
N SER A 3 -3.59 -0.79 24.96
CA SER A 3 -2.18 -1.06 25.14
C SER A 3 -1.83 -2.24 24.24
N VAL A 4 -1.13 -1.98 23.14
CA VAL A 4 -0.63 -3.04 22.26
C VAL A 4 0.29 -3.92 23.12
N ASN A 5 -0.04 -5.20 23.25
CA ASN A 5 0.77 -6.13 24.02
C ASN A 5 2.14 -6.26 23.33
N VAL A 6 3.22 -6.45 24.08
CA VAL A 6 4.59 -6.63 23.54
C VAL A 6 4.60 -7.67 22.41
N GLY A 7 3.85 -8.77 22.57
CA GLY A 7 3.72 -9.80 21.53
C GLY A 7 2.97 -9.37 20.25
N GLU A 8 2.14 -8.33 20.30
CA GLU A 8 1.46 -7.76 19.12
C GLU A 8 2.38 -6.78 18.38
N SER A 9 3.18 -6.01 19.13
CA SER A 9 4.21 -5.12 18.60
C SER A 9 5.26 -5.88 17.78
N ASP A 10 5.77 -7.00 18.31
CA ASP A 10 6.75 -7.84 17.60
C ASP A 10 6.17 -8.48 16.33
N ARG A 11 4.89 -8.87 16.35
CA ARG A 11 4.19 -9.38 15.16
C ARG A 11 4.05 -8.32 14.08
N LEU A 12 3.76 -7.07 14.48
CA LEU A 12 3.64 -5.97 13.52
C LEU A 12 4.99 -5.68 12.85
N VAL A 13 6.10 -5.72 13.59
CA VAL A 13 7.45 -5.64 13.01
C VAL A 13 7.68 -6.74 11.98
N SER A 14 7.36 -8.00 12.32
CA SER A 14 7.49 -9.13 11.38
C SER A 14 6.65 -8.91 10.12
N LEU A 15 5.41 -8.43 10.27
CA LEU A 15 4.54 -8.16 9.14
C LEU A 15 5.10 -7.06 8.22
N LEU A 16 5.66 -5.99 8.78
CA LEU A 16 6.29 -4.93 8.01
C LEU A 16 7.52 -5.43 7.24
N ARG A 17 8.32 -6.31 7.87
CA ARG A 17 9.45 -6.96 7.21
C ARG A 17 9.00 -7.85 6.05
N ASP A 18 7.97 -8.66 6.25
CA ASP A 18 7.44 -9.55 5.19
C ASP A 18 6.83 -8.73 4.05
N ALA A 19 6.16 -7.62 4.35
CA ALA A 19 5.67 -6.67 3.35
C ALA A 19 6.82 -6.06 2.53
N GLU A 20 7.93 -5.67 3.17
CA GLU A 20 9.11 -5.14 2.50
C GLU A 20 9.71 -6.17 1.52
N LEU A 21 9.88 -7.42 1.97
CA LEU A 21 10.39 -8.52 1.13
C LEU A 21 9.45 -8.81 -0.06
N GLY A 22 8.14 -8.85 0.19
CA GLY A 22 7.13 -9.08 -0.85
C GLY A 22 7.14 -7.96 -1.90
N LEU A 23 7.26 -6.71 -1.47
CA LEU A 23 7.29 -5.56 -2.36
C LEU A 23 8.59 -5.52 -3.19
N GLU A 24 9.72 -5.89 -2.59
CA GLU A 24 10.98 -6.04 -3.32
C GLU A 24 10.89 -7.12 -4.39
N ALA A 25 10.33 -8.29 -4.07
CA ALA A 25 10.10 -9.36 -5.03
C ALA A 25 9.14 -8.93 -6.15
N PHE A 26 8.06 -8.22 -5.80
CA PHE A 26 7.09 -7.68 -6.75
C PHE A 26 7.75 -6.70 -7.74
N VAL A 27 8.52 -5.73 -7.26
CA VAL A 27 9.22 -4.77 -8.14
C VAL A 27 10.20 -5.47 -9.06
N ARG A 28 10.96 -6.46 -8.55
CA ARG A 28 11.89 -7.26 -9.38
C ARG A 28 11.19 -8.06 -10.48
N SER A 29 9.93 -8.42 -10.31
CA SER A 29 9.16 -9.17 -11.32
C SER A 29 8.83 -8.35 -12.58
N GLN A 30 8.98 -7.01 -12.54
CA GLN A 30 8.67 -6.09 -13.65
C GLN A 30 7.25 -6.24 -14.21
N THR A 31 6.32 -6.78 -13.43
CA THR A 31 4.93 -6.98 -13.86
C THR A 31 4.21 -5.67 -14.23
N LEU A 32 4.66 -4.54 -13.67
CA LEU A 32 4.14 -3.21 -14.00
C LEU A 32 4.56 -2.70 -15.39
N GLU A 33 5.57 -3.30 -16.03
CA GLU A 33 6.01 -2.92 -17.38
C GLU A 33 5.12 -3.50 -18.48
N ALA A 34 4.23 -4.44 -18.14
CA ALA A 34 3.31 -5.04 -19.09
C ALA A 34 2.21 -4.05 -19.53
N SER A 35 1.64 -4.28 -20.72
CA SER A 35 0.50 -3.49 -21.19
C SER A 35 -0.77 -3.80 -20.38
N ALA A 36 -1.76 -2.90 -20.44
CA ALA A 36 -2.96 -2.98 -19.60
C ALA A 36 -3.70 -4.32 -19.73
N GLY A 37 -3.71 -4.94 -20.91
CA GLY A 37 -4.35 -6.24 -21.14
C GLY A 37 -3.70 -7.43 -20.43
N TYR A 38 -2.51 -7.27 -19.85
CA TYR A 38 -1.83 -8.32 -19.06
C TYR A 38 -1.76 -7.97 -17.57
N ARG A 39 -2.34 -6.83 -17.18
CA ARG A 39 -2.33 -6.30 -15.82
C ARG A 39 -3.73 -6.38 -15.21
N LEU A 40 -3.82 -6.61 -13.90
CA LEU A 40 -5.08 -6.66 -13.16
C LEU A 40 -5.18 -5.44 -12.25
N ALA A 41 -6.01 -4.48 -12.65
CA ALA A 41 -6.08 -3.18 -11.98
C ALA A 41 -6.42 -3.28 -10.49
N PHE A 42 -7.50 -3.98 -10.11
CA PHE A 42 -7.88 -4.16 -8.70
C PHE A 42 -6.75 -4.76 -7.85
N ARG A 43 -5.95 -5.69 -8.42
CA ARG A 43 -4.82 -6.32 -7.71
C ARG A 43 -3.71 -5.31 -7.48
N GLU A 44 -3.40 -4.51 -8.49
CA GLU A 44 -2.33 -3.53 -8.43
C GLU A 44 -2.71 -2.32 -7.58
N LEU A 45 -3.96 -1.84 -7.67
CA LEU A 45 -4.47 -0.70 -6.90
C LEU A 45 -4.55 -0.99 -5.39
N GLY A 46 -4.55 -2.26 -4.99
CA GLY A 46 -4.36 -2.64 -3.59
C GLY A 46 -3.01 -2.18 -3.01
N LEU A 47 -1.96 -2.11 -3.83
CA LEU A 47 -0.64 -1.64 -3.39
C LEU A 47 -0.64 -0.14 -3.05
N PRO A 48 -1.04 0.79 -3.94
CA PRO A 48 -1.19 2.20 -3.59
C PRO A 48 -2.06 2.43 -2.35
N ILE A 49 -3.19 1.73 -2.23
CA ILE A 49 -4.07 1.80 -1.04
C ILE A 49 -3.30 1.47 0.24
N GLY A 50 -2.53 0.38 0.26
CA GLY A 50 -1.70 0.01 1.40
C GLY A 50 -0.55 0.99 1.64
N LEU A 51 0.09 1.50 0.59
CA LEU A 51 1.21 2.44 0.69
C LEU A 51 0.79 3.81 1.21
N HIS A 52 -0.40 4.30 0.84
CA HIS A 52 -1.00 5.52 1.41
C HIS A 52 -1.17 5.41 2.94
N ALA A 53 -1.40 4.20 3.47
CA ALA A 53 -1.52 3.98 4.89
C ALA A 53 -0.19 4.14 5.65
N LEU A 54 0.97 4.01 4.99
CA LEU A 54 2.29 4.11 5.65
C LEU A 54 2.50 5.44 6.36
N VAL A 55 2.08 6.55 5.74
CA VAL A 55 2.18 7.89 6.33
C VAL A 55 1.34 7.98 7.61
N LYS A 56 0.16 7.36 7.63
CA LYS A 56 -0.73 7.32 8.79
C LYS A 56 -0.15 6.44 9.90
N ILE A 57 0.43 5.29 9.56
CA ILE A 57 1.11 4.40 10.52
C ILE A 57 2.28 5.13 11.18
N GLN A 58 3.13 5.79 10.39
CA GLN A 58 4.27 6.54 10.91
C GLN A 58 3.83 7.62 11.91
N ARG A 59 2.82 8.43 11.56
CA ARG A 59 2.27 9.46 12.44
C ARG A 59 1.71 8.87 13.74
N THR A 60 1.03 7.71 13.65
CA THR A 60 0.44 7.05 14.82
C THR A 60 1.51 6.59 15.81
N ILE A 61 2.63 6.04 15.30
CA ILE A 61 3.77 5.61 16.13
C ILE A 61 4.45 6.81 16.79
N GLU A 62 4.60 7.91 16.06
CA GLU A 62 5.17 9.16 16.60
C GLU A 62 4.29 9.80 17.67
N GLN A 63 2.96 9.67 17.57
CA GLN A 63 2.00 10.21 18.54
C GLN A 63 1.85 9.35 19.80
N HIS A 64 2.05 8.03 19.69
CA HIS A 64 1.86 7.07 20.78
C HIS A 64 3.09 6.16 21.00
N PRO A 65 4.29 6.73 21.24
CA PRO A 65 5.53 5.97 21.34
C PRO A 65 5.57 4.97 22.50
N GLU A 66 4.70 5.14 23.51
CA GLU A 66 4.54 4.25 24.67
C GLU A 66 3.91 2.89 24.32
N ASN A 67 3.22 2.80 23.20
CA ASN A 67 2.53 1.57 22.78
C ASN A 67 3.41 0.62 21.95
N PHE A 68 4.67 0.98 21.67
CA PHE A 68 5.55 0.23 20.78
C PHE A 68 6.86 -0.16 21.49
N SER A 69 7.11 -1.48 21.59
CA SER A 69 8.27 -2.05 22.30
C SER A 69 9.60 -1.78 21.61
N ASP A 70 9.65 -1.86 20.27
CA ASP A 70 10.88 -1.65 19.47
C ASP A 70 10.69 -0.57 18.39
N ARG A 71 10.66 0.69 18.84
CA ARG A 71 10.48 1.86 17.96
C ARG A 71 11.56 1.96 16.89
N HIS A 72 12.78 1.56 17.18
CA HIS A 72 13.87 1.66 16.22
C HIS A 72 13.61 0.77 15.02
N GLU A 73 13.28 -0.49 15.28
CA GLU A 73 12.98 -1.46 14.22
C GLU A 73 11.73 -1.04 13.42
N PHE A 74 10.69 -0.48 14.05
CA PHE A 74 9.56 0.12 13.34
C PHE A 74 9.99 1.22 12.37
N HIS A 75 10.78 2.18 12.83
CA HIS A 75 11.25 3.29 11.98
C HIS A 75 12.11 2.78 10.82
N VAL A 76 12.98 1.79 11.07
CA VAL A 76 13.78 1.15 10.02
C VAL A 76 12.89 0.52 8.96
N ARG A 77 11.89 -0.28 9.36
CA ARG A 77 10.98 -0.97 8.42
C ARG A 77 10.09 -0.01 7.64
N LEU A 78 9.53 1.01 8.31
CA LEU A 78 8.70 2.02 7.65
C LEU A 78 9.52 2.85 6.65
N SER A 79 10.76 3.21 7.00
CA SER A 79 11.67 3.90 6.07
C SER A 79 12.02 3.02 4.87
N GLY A 80 12.24 1.72 5.11
CA GLY A 80 12.44 0.71 4.07
C GLY A 80 11.25 0.62 3.11
N LEU A 81 10.02 0.65 3.62
CA LEU A 81 8.80 0.66 2.80
C LEU A 81 8.55 2.00 2.09
N ALA A 82 8.94 3.12 2.69
CA ALA A 82 8.75 4.46 2.12
C ALA A 82 9.46 4.67 0.77
N ARG A 83 10.53 3.90 0.49
CA ARG A 83 11.21 3.92 -0.83
C ARG A 83 10.28 3.53 -2.00
N TYR A 84 9.17 2.86 -1.72
CA TYR A 84 8.22 2.39 -2.71
C TYR A 84 7.02 3.33 -2.90
N LEU A 85 6.96 4.46 -2.19
CA LEU A 85 5.92 5.48 -2.39
C LEU A 85 5.76 5.94 -3.85
N PRO A 86 6.83 6.05 -4.68
CA PRO A 86 6.66 6.38 -6.10
C PRO A 86 5.80 5.38 -6.91
N LEU A 87 5.59 4.15 -6.41
CA LEU A 87 4.69 3.18 -7.04
C LEU A 87 3.23 3.61 -6.99
N ILE A 88 2.84 4.42 -6.00
CA ILE A 88 1.48 4.97 -5.89
C ILE A 88 1.15 5.72 -7.17
N GLU A 89 1.90 6.78 -7.46
CA GLU A 89 1.67 7.63 -8.62
C GLU A 89 1.85 6.84 -9.94
N SER A 90 2.83 5.93 -10.00
CA SER A 90 3.06 5.10 -11.19
C SER A 90 1.83 4.24 -11.54
N ILE A 91 1.24 3.56 -10.54
CA ILE A 91 0.09 2.67 -10.73
C ILE A 91 -1.18 3.49 -10.97
N GLU A 92 -1.42 4.54 -10.19
CA GLU A 92 -2.59 5.41 -10.33
C GLU A 92 -2.61 6.10 -11.70
N ASN A 93 -1.50 6.73 -12.11
CA ASN A 93 -1.40 7.39 -13.41
C ASN A 93 -1.53 6.40 -14.57
N PHE A 94 -1.10 5.16 -14.41
CA PHE A 94 -1.32 4.12 -15.40
C PHE A 94 -2.81 3.84 -15.56
N TRP A 95 -3.54 3.60 -14.46
CA TRP A 95 -4.96 3.23 -14.52
C TRP A 95 -5.91 4.41 -14.73
N LEU A 96 -5.47 5.65 -14.48
CA LEU A 96 -6.19 6.87 -14.83
C LEU A 96 -6.28 7.11 -16.34
N LYS A 97 -5.36 6.55 -17.14
CA LYS A 97 -5.38 6.72 -18.61
C LYS A 97 -6.62 6.07 -19.21
N PRO A 98 -7.47 6.81 -19.95
CA PRO A 98 -8.68 6.24 -20.55
C PRO A 98 -8.40 5.06 -21.49
N SER A 99 -7.24 5.03 -22.16
CA SER A 99 -6.84 3.91 -23.01
C SER A 99 -6.59 2.62 -22.23
N ASN A 100 -6.07 2.71 -21.00
CA ASN A 100 -5.84 1.54 -20.15
C ASN A 100 -7.15 1.04 -19.54
N GLN A 101 -8.12 1.93 -19.30
CA GLN A 101 -9.47 1.55 -18.86
C GLN A 101 -10.31 0.89 -19.97
N GLN A 102 -9.85 0.90 -21.22
CA GLN A 102 -10.48 0.18 -22.33
C GLN A 102 -9.99 -1.26 -22.46
N SER A 103 -8.99 -1.68 -21.67
CA SER A 103 -8.49 -3.06 -21.73
C SER A 103 -9.58 -4.06 -21.29
N HIS A 104 -9.48 -5.30 -21.78
CA HIS A 104 -10.39 -6.37 -21.38
C HIS A 104 -10.27 -6.71 -19.88
N THR A 105 -9.07 -6.58 -19.31
CA THR A 105 -8.82 -6.79 -17.87
C THR A 105 -9.44 -5.68 -17.01
N TRP A 106 -9.54 -4.46 -17.53
CA TRP A 106 -10.27 -3.39 -16.86
C TRP A 106 -11.78 -3.59 -16.96
N THR A 107 -12.28 -3.71 -18.20
CA THR A 107 -13.71 -3.76 -18.49
C THR A 107 -14.38 -5.02 -17.94
N GLY A 108 -13.68 -6.16 -17.89
CA GLY A 108 -14.16 -7.40 -17.26
C GLY A 108 -14.37 -7.29 -15.74
N HIS A 109 -13.80 -6.27 -15.10
CA HIS A 109 -13.88 -6.03 -13.66
C HIS A 109 -14.16 -4.55 -13.35
N ARG A 110 -14.96 -3.88 -14.19
CA ARG A 110 -15.12 -2.42 -14.17
C ARG A 110 -15.51 -1.87 -12.80
N ASP A 111 -16.47 -2.49 -12.13
CA ASP A 111 -17.00 -1.98 -10.85
C ASP A 111 -15.94 -2.01 -9.76
N ILE A 112 -15.29 -3.17 -9.55
CA ILE A 112 -14.21 -3.31 -8.57
C ILE A 112 -13.02 -2.41 -8.91
N ASN A 113 -12.62 -2.33 -10.18
CA ASN A 113 -11.51 -1.48 -10.60
C ASN A 113 -11.80 0.00 -10.35
N SER A 114 -13.04 0.45 -10.59
CA SER A 114 -13.46 1.83 -10.37
C SER A 114 -13.45 2.17 -8.88
N VAL A 115 -13.96 1.27 -8.02
CA VAL A 115 -13.94 1.46 -6.57
C VAL A 115 -12.51 1.48 -6.04
N MET A 116 -11.66 0.54 -6.46
CA MET A 116 -10.26 0.49 -6.03
C MET A 116 -9.48 1.72 -6.48
N LEU A 117 -9.72 2.23 -7.69
CA LEU A 117 -9.08 3.45 -8.17
C LEU A 117 -9.53 4.67 -7.38
N ALA A 118 -10.84 4.83 -7.15
CA ALA A 118 -11.36 5.93 -6.34
C ALA A 118 -10.84 5.88 -4.90
N THR A 119 -10.76 4.68 -4.32
CA THR A 119 -10.20 4.44 -2.99
C THR A 119 -8.73 4.84 -2.95
N SER A 120 -7.94 4.45 -3.96
CA SER A 120 -6.54 4.87 -4.05
C SER A 120 -6.36 6.38 -4.12
N LEU A 121 -7.18 7.07 -4.94
CA LEU A 121 -7.09 8.51 -5.18
C LEU A 121 -7.59 9.37 -4.02
N ALA A 122 -8.41 8.80 -3.13
CA ALA A 122 -8.96 9.50 -1.96
C ALA A 122 -8.70 8.71 -0.66
N PRO A 123 -7.43 8.55 -0.24
CA PRO A 123 -7.04 7.75 0.92
C PRO A 123 -7.64 8.26 2.25
N ASP A 124 -8.01 9.54 2.30
CA ASP A 124 -8.65 10.16 3.47
C ASP A 124 -10.17 9.97 3.50
N GLY A 125 -10.78 9.51 2.40
CA GLY A 125 -12.23 9.29 2.30
C GLY A 125 -12.74 8.03 2.99
N TYR A 126 -11.87 7.09 3.36
CA TYR A 126 -12.27 5.81 3.97
C TYR A 126 -11.39 5.36 5.14
N LEU A 127 -10.16 5.87 5.26
CA LEU A 127 -9.23 5.47 6.32
C LEU A 127 -8.98 6.65 7.27
N VAL A 128 -9.63 6.63 8.42
CA VAL A 128 -9.36 7.56 9.53
C VAL A 128 -8.78 6.75 10.68
N LEU A 129 -7.51 6.98 11.01
CA LEU A 129 -6.91 6.46 12.24
C LEU A 129 -7.13 7.52 13.33
N GLN A 130 -7.79 7.11 14.42
CA GLN A 130 -8.05 7.93 15.61
C GLN A 130 -6.95 7.74 16.64
#